data_AF-A0A9N8YR21-F1
#
_entry.id   AF-A0A9N8YR21-F1
#
_cell.length_a   1.000
_cell.length_b   1.000
_cell.length_c   1.000
_cell.angle_alpha   90.00
_cell.angle_beta   90.00
_cell.angle_gamma   90.00
#
_symmetry.space_group_name_H-M   'P 1'
#
loop_
_entity.id
_entity.type
_entity.pdbx_description
1 polymer ?
#
loop_
_entity_poly.entity_id
_entity_poly.type
_entity_poly.pdbx_seq_one_letter_code
_entity_poly.pdbx_strand_id
1 'polypeptide(L)'
;MVKKKRKVDEAFEADYDYVYGIVSTGTDWYFILHTTDAIYCTSKTEYHISLTEAVLEDDTELRKSVKRILEVIVGLLKDRVSASDEPAIKKRRVQEKISKASIAKN
;
A
#
# COMPACT_ATOMS: atom_id res chain seq x y z
N MET A 1 -11.84 32.49 -18.55
CA MET A 1 -11.84 31.26 -17.72
C MET A 1 -10.47 31.10 -17.06
N VAL A 2 -10.33 31.47 -15.80
CA VAL A 2 -9.09 31.23 -15.05
C VAL A 2 -9.16 29.78 -14.56
N LYS A 3 -8.27 28.91 -15.06
CA LYS A 3 -8.10 27.56 -14.51
C LYS A 3 -7.54 27.70 -13.09
N LYS A 4 -8.42 27.66 -12.08
CA LYS A 4 -8.03 27.61 -10.67
C LYS A 4 -7.18 26.34 -10.49
N LYS A 5 -5.87 26.52 -10.28
CA LYS A 5 -4.98 25.41 -9.90
C LYS A 5 -5.51 24.89 -8.57
N ARG A 6 -5.95 23.63 -8.53
CA ARG A 6 -6.34 22.96 -7.28
C ARG A 6 -5.13 22.99 -6.36
N LYS A 7 -5.28 23.50 -5.13
CA LYS A 7 -4.23 23.41 -4.12
C LYS A 7 -4.06 21.93 -3.78
N VAL A 8 -2.83 21.45 -3.70
CA VAL A 8 -2.51 20.06 -3.31
C VAL A 8 -3.18 19.74 -1.97
N ASP A 9 -3.21 20.71 -1.05
CA ASP A 9 -3.84 20.58 0.27
C ASP A 9 -5.35 20.29 0.21
N GLU A 10 -6.06 20.75 -0.83
CA GLU A 10 -7.51 20.57 -0.99
C GLU A 10 -7.87 19.18 -1.57
N ALA A 11 -6.90 18.48 -2.19
CA ALA A 11 -7.09 17.14 -2.73
C ALA A 11 -6.79 16.03 -1.70
N PHE A 12 -6.18 16.40 -0.57
CA PHE A 12 -5.76 15.51 0.50
C PHE A 12 -6.19 16.05 1.88
N GLU A 13 -7.28 16.81 1.98
CA GLU A 13 -7.96 17.03 3.26
C GLU A 13 -8.30 15.65 3.82
N ALA A 14 -7.46 15.19 4.75
CA ALA A 14 -7.40 13.82 5.16
C ALA A 14 -8.53 13.55 6.16
N ASP A 15 -9.72 13.24 5.64
CA ASP A 15 -10.78 12.51 6.37
C ASP A 15 -10.33 11.08 6.80
N TYR A 16 -9.04 10.76 6.67
CA TYR A 16 -8.46 9.46 6.98
C TYR A 16 -7.29 9.63 7.94
N ASP A 17 -7.38 8.99 9.10
CA ASP A 17 -6.30 8.92 10.10
C ASP A 17 -5.10 8.05 9.66
N TYR A 18 -4.96 7.79 8.35
CA TYR A 18 -3.91 6.92 7.83
C TYR A 18 -3.47 7.22 6.39
N VAL A 19 -2.21 6.89 6.07
CA VAL A 19 -1.53 7.01 4.78
C VAL A 19 -0.85 5.69 4.42
N TYR A 20 -1.03 5.21 3.18
CA TYR A 20 -0.24 4.10 2.65
C TYR A 20 1.09 4.63 2.11
N GLY A 21 2.18 3.92 2.40
CA GLY A 21 3.52 4.22 1.90
C GLY A 21 4.18 3.01 1.26
N ILE A 22 5.17 3.26 0.41
CA ILE A 22 6.00 2.24 -0.23
C ILE A 22 7.46 2.61 0.04
N VAL A 23 8.23 1.68 0.57
CA VAL A 23 9.68 1.82 0.77
C VAL A 23 10.34 0.70 -0.02
N SER A 24 11.33 1.04 -0.86
CA SER A 24 12.02 0.04 -1.66
C SER A 24 13.50 0.33 -1.81
N THR A 25 14.29 -0.74 -1.88
CA THR A 25 15.72 -0.74 -2.25
C THR A 25 15.95 -1.02 -3.74
N GLY A 26 14.86 -1.20 -4.51
CA GLY A 26 14.88 -1.67 -5.89
C GLY A 26 14.57 -3.17 -6.00
N THR A 27 15.16 -3.99 -5.12
CA THR A 27 14.90 -5.43 -5.04
C THR A 27 13.89 -5.77 -3.96
N ASP A 28 13.99 -5.12 -2.80
CA ASP A 28 13.09 -5.36 -1.68
C ASP A 28 12.02 -4.27 -1.62
N TRP A 29 10.79 -4.68 -1.35
CA TRP A 29 9.62 -3.81 -1.35
C TRP A 29 8.83 -4.00 -0.05
N TYR A 30 8.64 -2.89 0.66
CA TYR A 30 7.88 -2.82 1.90
C TYR A 30 6.68 -1.91 1.69
N PHE A 31 5.50 -2.43 2.03
CA PHE A 31 4.26 -1.67 2.01
C PHE A 31 3.91 -1.32 3.46
N ILE A 32 3.72 -0.03 3.72
CA ILE A 32 3.47 0.49 5.06
C ILE A 32 2.14 1.21 5.15
N LEU A 33 1.56 1.18 6.34
CA LEU A 33 0.40 1.94 6.74
C LEU A 33 0.82 2.83 7.91
N HIS A 34 0.87 4.13 7.68
CA HIS A 34 1.18 5.15 8.66
C HIS A 34 -0.12 5.72 9.21
N THR A 35 -0.35 5.63 10.52
CA THR A 35 -1.42 6.35 11.22
C THR A 35 -0.81 7.48 12.06
N THR A 36 -1.64 8.28 12.76
CA THR A 36 -1.13 9.24 13.75
C THR A 36 -0.34 8.58 14.88
N ASP A 37 -0.62 7.30 15.16
CA ASP A 37 -0.15 6.63 16.36
C ASP A 37 1.02 5.68 16.09
N ALA A 38 1.10 5.11 14.89
CA ALA A 38 2.11 4.11 14.55
C ALA A 38 2.31 3.89 13.05
N ILE A 39 3.43 3.23 12.72
CA ILE A 39 3.73 2.71 11.39
C ILE A 39 3.61 1.18 11.44
N TYR A 40 2.78 0.65 10.55
CA TYR A 40 2.55 -0.79 10.40
C TYR A 40 3.10 -1.27 9.06
N CYS A 41 3.84 -2.37 9.05
CA CYS A 41 4.10 -3.10 7.81
C CYS A 41 2.82 -3.87 7.43
N THR A 42 2.34 -3.71 6.20
CA THR A 42 1.10 -4.35 5.75
C THR A 42 1.30 -5.79 5.31
N SER A 43 2.55 -6.28 5.21
CA SER A 43 2.85 -7.65 4.79
C SER A 43 3.59 -8.45 5.86
N LYS A 44 3.23 -9.74 5.95
CA LYS A 44 3.96 -10.73 6.78
C LYS A 44 5.17 -11.32 6.07
N THR A 45 5.15 -11.27 4.74
CA THR A 45 6.16 -11.86 3.86
C THR A 45 6.81 -10.77 3.05
N GLU A 46 8.11 -10.90 2.81
CA GLU A 46 8.87 -9.95 2.00
C GLU A 46 8.45 -10.02 0.53
N TYR A 47 8.40 -8.86 -0.12
CA TYR A 47 8.27 -8.75 -1.56
C TYR A 47 9.66 -8.49 -2.12
N HIS A 48 10.22 -9.52 -2.76
CA HIS A 48 11.56 -9.47 -3.32
C HIS A 48 11.54 -9.71 -4.83
N ILE A 49 12.31 -8.90 -5.55
CA ILE A 49 12.62 -9.08 -6.96
C ILE A 49 14.08 -9.50 -7.06
N SER A 50 14.31 -10.72 -7.51
CA SER A 50 15.65 -11.21 -7.83
C SER A 50 16.10 -10.61 -9.16
N LEU A 51 17.21 -9.87 -9.14
CA LEU A 51 17.84 -9.29 -10.32
C LEU A 51 19.19 -9.97 -10.53
N THR A 52 19.16 -11.26 -10.88
CA THR A 52 20.36 -12.04 -11.23
C THR A 52 20.54 -12.10 -12.73
N GLU A 53 21.76 -12.37 -13.21
CA GLU A 53 22.05 -12.49 -14.65
C GLU A 53 21.20 -13.57 -15.34
N ALA A 54 20.83 -14.64 -14.62
CA ALA A 54 19.95 -15.71 -15.11
C ALA A 54 18.55 -15.22 -15.54
N VAL A 55 18.10 -14.07 -15.03
CA VAL A 55 16.82 -13.46 -15.42
C VAL A 55 16.83 -13.00 -16.88
N LEU A 56 18.01 -12.79 -17.48
CA LEU A 56 18.14 -12.47 -18.91
C LEU A 56 17.82 -13.67 -19.81
N GLU A 57 17.93 -14.89 -19.29
CA GLU A 57 17.64 -16.14 -20.01
C GLU A 57 16.19 -16.59 -19.83
N ASP A 58 15.66 -16.45 -18.61
CA ASP A 58 14.25 -16.68 -18.29
C ASP A 58 13.73 -15.64 -17.30
N ASP A 59 12.83 -14.77 -17.78
CA ASP A 59 12.24 -13.70 -16.98
C ASP A 59 10.94 -14.10 -16.28
N THR A 60 10.57 -15.39 -16.30
CA THR A 60 9.32 -15.90 -15.72
C THR A 60 9.16 -15.54 -14.25
N GLU A 61 10.19 -15.77 -13.43
CA GLU A 61 10.15 -15.43 -11.99
C GLU A 61 10.14 -13.92 -11.76
N LEU A 62 10.89 -13.14 -12.55
CA LEU A 62 10.85 -11.69 -12.50
C LEU A 62 9.43 -11.17 -12.77
N ARG A 63 8.77 -11.66 -13.83
CA ARG A 63 7.40 -11.28 -14.17
C ARG A 63 6.42 -11.64 -13.06
N LYS A 64 6.56 -12.82 -12.43
CA LYS A 64 5.73 -13.23 -11.28
C LYS A 64 5.90 -12.29 -10.10
N SER A 65 7.13 -11.94 -9.73
CA SER A 65 7.40 -11.02 -8.61
C SER A 65 6.89 -9.62 -8.89
N VAL A 66 7.14 -9.07 -10.08
CA VAL A 66 6.64 -7.75 -10.49
C VAL A 66 5.11 -7.72 -10.50
N LYS A 67 4.47 -8.75 -11.07
CA LYS A 67 3.01 -8.87 -11.08
C LYS A 67 2.46 -8.87 -9.65
N ARG A 68 3.05 -9.65 -8.75
CA ARG A 68 2.63 -9.71 -7.34
C ARG A 68 2.73 -8.34 -6.64
N ILE A 69 3.78 -7.57 -6.90
CA ILE A 69 3.95 -6.20 -6.36
C ILE A 69 2.86 -5.26 -6.93
N LEU A 70 2.61 -5.31 -8.23
CA LEU A 70 1.58 -4.49 -8.88
C LEU A 70 0.17 -4.82 -8.37
N GLU A 71 -0.14 -6.10 -8.12
CA GLU A 71 -1.41 -6.53 -7.52
C GLU A 71 -1.63 -5.90 -6.14
N VAL A 72 -0.59 -5.82 -5.31
CA VAL A 72 -0.65 -5.15 -4.01
C VAL A 72 -0.93 -3.65 -4.18
N ILE A 73 -0.18 -2.97 -5.06
CA ILE A 73 -0.37 -1.53 -5.33
C ILE A 73 -1.82 -1.26 -5.78
N VAL A 74 -2.32 -2.04 -6.74
CA VAL A 74 -3.71 -1.92 -7.22
C VAL A 74 -4.71 -2.18 -6.09
N GLY A 75 -4.45 -3.16 -5.22
CA GLY A 75 -5.28 -3.43 -4.04
C GLY A 75 -5.35 -2.24 -3.08
N LEU A 76 -4.21 -1.60 -2.77
CA LEU A 76 -4.13 -0.42 -1.91
C LEU A 76 -4.87 0.79 -2.53
N LEU A 77 -4.73 0.98 -3.85
CA LEU A 77 -5.43 2.05 -4.57
C LEU A 77 -6.95 1.84 -4.56
N LYS A 78 -7.41 0.61 -4.84
CA LYS A 78 -8.83 0.27 -4.77
C LYS A 78 -9.40 0.45 -3.37
N ASP A 79 -8.64 0.07 -2.35
CA ASP A 79 -9.04 0.28 -0.96
C ASP A 79 -9.24 1.77 -0.65
N ARG A 80 -8.30 2.62 -1.05
CA ARG A 80 -8.43 4.09 -0.91
C ARG A 80 -9.65 4.65 -1.62
N VAL A 81 -9.89 4.24 -2.86
CA VAL A 81 -11.07 4.69 -3.62
C VAL A 81 -12.37 4.23 -2.94
N SER A 82 -12.42 2.98 -2.46
CA SER A 82 -13.61 2.43 -1.76
C SER A 82 -13.81 2.99 -0.35
N ALA A 83 -12.77 3.57 0.25
CA ALA A 83 -12.86 4.15 1.58
C ALA A 83 -13.63 5.47 1.58
N SER A 84 -13.99 6.04 0.42
CA SER A 84 -14.73 7.30 0.29
C SER A 84 -16.16 7.24 0.83
N ASP A 85 -16.78 6.06 0.86
CA ASP A 85 -18.24 6.00 0.78
C ASP A 85 -19.01 6.13 2.12
N GLU A 86 -18.40 5.93 3.31
CA GLU A 86 -19.08 6.22 4.60
C GLU A 86 -18.17 6.19 5.87
N PRO A 87 -18.18 7.22 6.76
CA PRO A 87 -17.23 7.33 7.90
C PRO A 87 -17.24 6.19 8.94
N ALA A 88 -18.41 5.63 9.25
CA ALA A 88 -18.55 4.59 10.28
C ALA A 88 -18.00 3.23 9.84
N ILE A 89 -18.11 2.91 8.54
CA ILE A 89 -17.53 1.71 7.94
C ILE A 89 -16.00 1.81 7.92
N LYS A 90 -15.44 3.03 7.78
CA LYS A 90 -13.99 3.29 7.71
C LYS A 90 -13.25 2.95 9.01
N LYS A 91 -13.71 3.42 10.17
CA LYS A 91 -13.08 3.11 11.48
C LYS A 91 -13.06 1.61 11.77
N ARG A 92 -14.17 0.92 11.49
CA ARG A 92 -14.29 -0.54 11.65
C ARG A 92 -13.29 -1.30 10.77
N ARG A 93 -13.09 -0.87 9.51
CA ARG A 93 -12.11 -1.49 8.59
C ARG A 93 -10.67 -1.29 9.02
N VAL A 94 -10.32 -0.12 9.57
CA VAL A 94 -8.97 0.13 10.13
C VAL A 94 -8.72 -0.78 11.34
N GLN A 95 -9.67 -0.86 12.27
CA GLN A 95 -9.56 -1.76 13.43
C GLN A 95 -9.45 -3.23 13.01
N GLU A 96 -10.20 -3.69 12.00
CA GLU A 96 -10.09 -5.05 11.46
C GLU A 96 -8.73 -5.33 10.78
N LYS A 97 -8.14 -4.33 10.11
CA LYS A 97 -6.81 -4.48 9.51
C LYS A 97 -5.72 -4.56 10.58
N ILE A 98 -5.79 -3.69 11.60
CA ILE A 98 -4.87 -3.69 12.74
C ILE A 98 -4.98 -4.99 13.53
N SER A 99 -6.19 -5.48 13.80
CA SER A 99 -6.38 -6.75 14.53
C SER A 99 -5.83 -7.95 13.76
N LYS A 100 -6.05 -8.04 12.44
CA LYS A 100 -5.48 -9.10 11.60
C LYS A 100 -3.95 -9.04 11.51
N ALA A 101 -3.37 -7.84 11.51
CA ALA A 101 -1.92 -7.65 11.59
C ALA A 101 -1.35 -8.02 12.98
N SER A 102 -2.17 -7.93 14.04
CA SER A 102 -1.78 -8.21 15.43
C SER A 102 -1.90 -9.68 15.83
N ILE A 103 -2.96 -10.37 15.38
CA ILE A 103 -3.18 -11.82 15.61
C ILE A 103 -2.09 -12.67 14.93
N ALA A 104 -1.43 -12.11 13.92
CA ALA A 104 -0.29 -12.71 13.22
C ALA A 104 0.99 -12.86 14.05
N LYS A 105 1.06 -12.25 15.25
CA LYS A 105 2.26 -12.20 16.09
C LYS A 105 2.33 -13.30 17.16
N ASN A 106 1.29 -14.14 17.28
CA ASN A 106 1.23 -15.26 18.23
C ASN A 106 1.21 -16.61 17.52
#